data_AF-A0A8T9CJ95-F1
#
_entry.id   AF-A0A8T9CJ95-F1
#
_cell.length_a   1.000
_cell.length_b   1.000
_cell.length_c   1.000
_cell.angle_alpha   90.00
_cell.angle_beta   90.00
_cell.angle_gamma   90.00
#
_symmetry.space_group_name_H-M   'P 1'
#
loop_
_entity.id
_entity.type
_entity.pdbx_description
1 polymer ?
#
loop_
_entity_poly.entity_id
_entity_poly.type
_entity_poly.pdbx_seq_one_letter_code
_entity_poly.pdbx_strand_id
1 'polypeptide(L)'
;MGCDSLKEATIVTADGEIVTVKDSDAPFSNKGKLFWALCGGGGGNFGVVVETKVEVHKLRDPRSVVAGRFNFEPEENDGGSFISAMNAFYTADWPEQMTIDTSWLMQREGKIGVRFLFYFDGNVQEFERTISNFIVHKGLRKQFLRRSLHEKSTRFLHETLVAQWEEETRRSLPAINLWQIHSSFVLENDSNTIVSVTAIIKEELDRFGELFKKEEAEAQVSFIHSGGQATKKSRTATAFPWRAGVFHTSFINFPDRSLPKAEYEKAYYGNNHQKLQKVKQIWDKDNYFKWDQSINLPNKATVFNSSSGSVTMPEFHGPPEEDLSDVESINEEALTDLKAGQQWEHQNLPTGGDWPGLTMDTIIGRYALTTNLGPSWQM
;
A
#
# COMPACT_ATOMS: atom_id res chain seq x y z
N MET A 1 11.30 -4.65 -2.60
CA MET A 1 10.85 -3.29 -3.01
C MET A 1 11.98 -2.52 -3.67
N GLY A 2 11.69 -1.47 -4.46
CA GLY A 2 12.74 -0.62 -5.06
C GLY A 2 13.67 0.01 -4.00
N CYS A 3 13.09 0.47 -2.87
CA CYS A 3 13.85 1.00 -1.74
C CYS A 3 14.79 -0.02 -1.07
N ASP A 4 14.57 -1.32 -1.23
CA ASP A 4 15.45 -2.34 -0.67
C ASP A 4 16.74 -2.53 -1.46
N SER A 5 16.74 -2.04 -2.70
CA SER A 5 17.88 -2.13 -3.63
C SER A 5 18.69 -0.84 -3.68
N LEU A 6 18.29 0.21 -2.97
CA LEU A 6 19.06 1.44 -2.87
C LEU A 6 20.38 1.15 -2.12
N LYS A 7 21.49 1.60 -2.70
CA LYS A 7 22.84 1.50 -2.11
C LYS A 7 23.41 2.85 -1.75
N GLU A 8 23.07 3.88 -2.51
CA GLU A 8 23.56 5.24 -2.33
C GLU A 8 22.56 6.23 -2.90
N ALA A 9 22.44 7.40 -2.27
CA ALA A 9 21.67 8.53 -2.79
C ALA A 9 22.44 9.83 -2.55
N THR A 10 22.41 10.71 -3.56
CA THR A 10 22.90 12.09 -3.46
C THR A 10 21.68 13.01 -3.43
N ILE A 11 21.65 13.89 -2.43
CA ILE A 11 20.51 14.77 -2.15
C ILE A 11 20.98 16.20 -1.91
N VAL A 12 20.22 17.17 -2.42
CA VAL A 12 20.39 18.60 -2.12
C VAL A 12 19.46 18.96 -0.96
N THR A 13 20.03 19.41 0.15
CA THR A 13 19.29 19.77 1.38
C THR A 13 18.71 21.19 1.32
N ALA A 14 17.93 21.58 2.33
CA ALA A 14 17.21 22.85 2.35
C ALA A 14 18.14 24.08 2.36
N ASP A 15 19.34 23.93 2.90
CA ASP A 15 20.42 24.92 2.91
C ASP A 15 21.26 24.91 1.62
N GLY A 16 20.94 24.06 0.64
CA GLY A 16 21.61 23.97 -0.64
C GLY A 16 22.86 23.06 -0.65
N GLU A 17 23.17 22.38 0.44
CA GLU A 17 24.30 21.47 0.53
C GLU A 17 24.05 20.17 -0.24
N ILE A 18 25.10 19.63 -0.87
CA ILE A 18 25.05 18.34 -1.57
C ILE A 18 25.57 17.26 -0.63
N VAL A 19 24.70 16.32 -0.28
CA VAL A 19 24.99 15.24 0.65
C VAL A 19 24.82 13.90 -0.03
N THR A 20 25.85 13.08 0.03
CA THR A 20 25.77 11.67 -0.36
C THR A 20 25.69 10.78 0.88
N VAL A 21 24.73 9.86 0.87
CA VAL A 21 24.47 8.85 1.92
C VAL A 21 24.41 7.44 1.33
N LYS A 22 24.84 6.45 2.11
CA LYS A 22 25.07 5.06 1.66
C LYS A 22 24.49 4.03 2.63
N ASP A 23 24.27 2.82 2.15
CA ASP A 23 23.89 1.68 2.98
C ASP A 23 24.98 1.28 3.99
N SER A 24 26.24 1.59 3.67
CA SER A 24 27.40 1.40 4.55
C SER A 24 27.58 2.47 5.62
N ASP A 25 26.79 3.56 5.61
CA ASP A 25 26.88 4.59 6.66
C ASP A 25 26.42 4.02 8.01
N ALA A 26 27.08 4.43 9.10
CA ALA A 26 26.74 3.95 10.44
C ALA A 26 25.25 4.24 10.76
N PRO A 27 24.43 3.23 11.14
CA PRO A 27 22.97 3.37 11.20
C PRO A 27 22.44 4.49 12.11
N PHE A 28 23.17 4.83 13.17
CA PHE A 28 22.78 5.85 14.14
C PHE A 28 23.35 7.24 13.85
N SER A 29 24.26 7.36 12.86
CA SER A 29 24.76 8.65 12.38
C SER A 29 23.65 9.44 11.67
N ASN A 30 23.81 10.75 11.54
CA ASN A 30 22.84 11.57 10.81
C ASN A 30 22.69 11.11 9.35
N LYS A 31 23.80 10.70 8.71
CA LYS A 31 23.80 10.16 7.34
C LYS A 31 23.10 8.81 7.24
N GLY A 32 23.39 7.86 8.14
CA GLY A 32 22.73 6.55 8.16
C GLY A 32 21.22 6.67 8.43
N LYS A 33 20.81 7.60 9.29
CA LYS A 33 19.40 7.94 9.52
C LYS A 33 18.73 8.51 8.27
N LEU A 34 19.40 9.40 7.53
CA LEU A 34 18.88 9.95 6.28
C LEU A 34 18.79 8.86 5.20
N PHE A 35 19.82 8.03 5.04
CA PHE A 35 19.78 6.90 4.11
C PHE A 35 18.57 5.99 4.38
N TRP A 36 18.37 5.60 5.64
CA TRP A 36 17.21 4.80 6.04
C TRP A 36 15.87 5.48 5.70
N ALA A 37 15.79 6.80 5.86
CA ALA A 37 14.58 7.57 5.52
C ALA A 37 14.35 7.64 4.01
N LEU A 38 15.41 7.75 3.20
CA LEU A 38 15.32 7.71 1.73
C LEU A 38 14.89 6.33 1.22
N CYS A 39 15.13 5.27 1.99
CA CYS A 39 14.59 3.93 1.72
C CYS A 39 13.07 3.83 2.05
N GLY A 40 12.23 4.57 1.34
CA GLY A 40 10.76 4.43 1.39
C GLY A 40 10.01 5.52 2.16
N GLY A 41 10.69 6.53 2.70
CA GLY A 41 10.07 7.69 3.36
C GLY A 41 9.63 8.79 2.39
N GLY A 42 9.89 8.63 1.08
CA GLY A 42 9.69 9.67 0.06
C GLY A 42 10.78 10.74 0.13
N GLY A 43 11.73 10.71 -0.81
CA GLY A 43 12.93 11.55 -0.77
C GLY A 43 12.66 13.06 -0.70
N GLY A 44 11.56 13.50 -1.34
CA GLY A 44 11.10 14.89 -1.31
C GLY A 44 10.84 15.43 0.09
N ASN A 45 10.68 14.60 1.11
CA ASN A 45 10.53 15.04 2.50
C ASN A 45 11.82 15.61 3.10
N PHE A 46 12.99 15.34 2.53
CA PHE A 46 14.28 15.66 3.15
C PHE A 46 15.19 16.50 2.25
N GLY A 47 14.83 16.65 0.98
CA GLY A 47 15.68 17.28 -0.03
C GLY A 47 15.27 16.92 -1.45
N VAL A 48 16.06 17.41 -2.40
CA VAL A 48 15.95 17.03 -3.82
C VAL A 48 16.96 15.93 -4.10
N VAL A 49 16.49 14.69 -4.28
CA VAL A 49 17.36 13.56 -4.65
C VAL A 49 17.78 13.76 -6.12
N VAL A 50 19.09 13.87 -6.35
CA VAL A 50 19.67 14.15 -7.68
C VAL A 50 20.39 12.94 -8.28
N GLU A 51 20.75 11.95 -7.47
CA GLU A 51 21.39 10.72 -7.93
C GLU A 51 21.02 9.54 -7.02
N THR A 52 20.90 8.35 -7.61
CA THR A 52 20.73 7.10 -6.87
C THR A 52 21.61 6.00 -7.46
N LYS A 53 22.30 5.24 -6.61
CA LYS A 53 22.89 3.95 -6.97
C LYS A 53 21.98 2.84 -6.46
N VAL A 54 21.56 1.97 -7.38
CA VAL A 54 20.70 0.83 -7.08
C VAL A 54 21.40 -0.47 -7.45
N GLU A 55 21.14 -1.51 -6.67
CA GLU A 55 21.58 -2.87 -6.98
C GLU A 55 20.75 -3.45 -8.13
N VAL A 56 21.44 -4.03 -9.10
CA VAL A 56 20.82 -4.76 -10.21
C VAL A 56 20.76 -6.23 -9.84
N HIS A 57 19.56 -6.81 -9.89
CA HIS A 57 19.32 -8.20 -9.55
C HIS A 57 19.53 -9.11 -10.76
N LYS A 58 20.09 -10.29 -10.52
CA LYS A 58 20.22 -11.34 -11.53
C LYS A 58 18.96 -12.19 -11.54
N LEU A 59 18.46 -12.51 -12.73
CA LEU A 59 17.43 -13.53 -12.90
C LEU A 59 17.95 -14.88 -12.41
N ARG A 60 17.05 -15.67 -11.82
CA ARG A 60 17.33 -17.05 -11.39
C ARG A 60 17.66 -17.93 -12.58
N ASP A 61 16.87 -17.84 -13.66
CA ASP A 61 17.23 -18.45 -14.93
C ASP A 61 17.76 -17.38 -15.90
N PRO A 62 19.05 -17.42 -16.27
CA PRO A 62 19.63 -16.40 -17.15
C PRO A 62 19.16 -16.52 -18.61
N ARG A 63 18.36 -17.53 -18.95
CA ARG A 63 17.97 -17.84 -20.34
C ARG A 63 16.49 -17.69 -20.58
N SER A 64 15.65 -17.70 -19.55
CA SER A 64 14.20 -17.69 -19.74
C SER A 64 13.43 -17.06 -18.59
N VAL A 65 12.44 -16.25 -18.97
CA VAL A 65 11.34 -15.80 -18.13
C VAL A 65 10.03 -16.13 -18.83
N VAL A 66 8.96 -16.26 -18.07
CA VAL A 66 7.60 -16.37 -18.61
C VAL A 66 6.78 -15.18 -18.14
N ALA A 67 6.04 -14.56 -19.04
CA ALA A 67 5.18 -13.43 -18.73
C ALA A 67 3.86 -13.52 -19.47
N GLY A 68 2.86 -12.78 -19.02
CA GLY A 68 1.62 -12.69 -19.76
C GLY A 68 0.66 -11.66 -19.19
N ARG A 69 -0.30 -11.28 -20.02
CA ARG A 69 -1.38 -10.35 -19.68
C ARG A 69 -2.66 -10.82 -20.35
N PHE A 70 -3.75 -10.92 -19.57
CA PHE A 70 -5.07 -11.24 -20.13
C PHE A 70 -6.19 -10.77 -19.20
N ASN A 71 -7.38 -10.59 -19.75
CA ASN A 71 -8.61 -10.43 -18.97
C ASN A 71 -9.31 -11.78 -18.85
N PHE A 72 -9.85 -12.05 -17.68
CA PHE A 72 -10.66 -13.22 -17.36
C PHE A 72 -12.02 -12.76 -16.85
N GLU A 73 -13.07 -13.29 -17.45
CA GLU A 73 -14.45 -12.98 -17.08
C GLU A 73 -15.13 -14.24 -16.54
N PRO A 74 -16.03 -14.10 -15.55
CA PRO A 74 -16.83 -15.20 -15.07
C PRO A 74 -17.79 -15.69 -16.17
N GLU A 75 -18.06 -16.99 -16.18
CA GLU A 75 -19.11 -17.56 -17.03
C GLU A 75 -20.49 -17.10 -16.55
N GLU A 76 -21.46 -17.01 -17.46
CA GLU A 76 -22.85 -16.72 -17.06
C GLU A 76 -23.37 -17.87 -16.18
N ASN A 77 -23.91 -17.53 -15.00
CA ASN A 77 -24.38 -18.48 -14.00
C ASN A 77 -23.30 -19.49 -13.51
N ASP A 78 -22.10 -18.99 -13.24
CA ASP A 78 -20.97 -19.79 -12.75
C ASP A 78 -21.15 -20.45 -11.36
N GLY A 79 -22.30 -20.23 -10.69
CA GLY A 79 -22.61 -20.79 -9.38
C GLY A 79 -21.66 -20.34 -8.27
N GLY A 80 -20.98 -19.19 -8.42
CA GLY A 80 -19.98 -18.71 -7.47
C GLY A 80 -18.58 -19.32 -7.65
N SER A 81 -18.36 -20.09 -8.73
CA SER A 81 -17.06 -20.68 -9.08
C SER A 81 -15.96 -19.62 -9.23
N PHE A 82 -16.29 -18.45 -9.77
CA PHE A 82 -15.36 -17.34 -9.95
C PHE A 82 -14.85 -16.77 -8.63
N ILE A 83 -15.75 -16.45 -7.68
CA ILE A 83 -15.33 -15.95 -6.36
C ILE A 83 -14.51 -17.00 -5.62
N SER A 84 -14.93 -18.26 -5.67
CA SER A 84 -14.17 -19.36 -5.08
C SER A 84 -12.77 -19.47 -5.70
N ALA A 85 -12.65 -19.28 -7.01
CA ALA A 85 -11.37 -19.27 -7.70
C ALA A 85 -10.50 -18.07 -7.32
N MET A 86 -11.08 -16.88 -7.17
CA MET A 86 -10.35 -15.69 -6.74
C MET A 86 -9.88 -15.81 -5.30
N ASN A 87 -10.71 -16.33 -4.40
CA ASN A 87 -10.32 -16.59 -3.00
C ASN A 87 -9.14 -17.55 -2.95
N ALA A 88 -9.24 -18.71 -3.61
CA ALA A 88 -8.15 -19.67 -3.67
C ALA A 88 -6.88 -19.10 -4.32
N PHE A 89 -7.03 -18.22 -5.31
CA PHE A 89 -5.92 -17.56 -6.00
C PHE A 89 -5.18 -16.57 -5.09
N TYR A 90 -5.91 -15.70 -4.37
CA TYR A 90 -5.30 -14.72 -3.48
C TYR A 90 -4.76 -15.36 -2.19
N THR A 91 -5.30 -16.50 -1.78
CA THR A 91 -4.77 -17.23 -0.62
C THR A 91 -3.62 -18.19 -0.95
N ALA A 92 -3.26 -18.34 -2.23
CA ALA A 92 -2.23 -19.28 -2.63
C ALA A 92 -0.85 -18.82 -2.17
N ASP A 93 -0.05 -19.76 -1.66
CA ASP A 93 1.35 -19.53 -1.28
C ASP A 93 2.27 -19.57 -2.51
N TRP A 94 2.16 -18.53 -3.34
CA TRP A 94 2.90 -18.44 -4.59
C TRP A 94 4.41 -18.50 -4.36
N PRO A 95 5.16 -19.24 -5.20
CA PRO A 95 6.61 -19.35 -5.03
C PRO A 95 7.31 -18.02 -5.35
N GLU A 96 8.50 -17.77 -4.78
CA GLU A 96 9.23 -16.48 -4.92
C GLU A 96 9.52 -16.07 -6.38
N GLN A 97 9.51 -17.02 -7.31
CA GLN A 97 9.67 -16.79 -8.74
C GLN A 97 8.46 -16.13 -9.39
N MET A 98 7.29 -16.19 -8.75
CA MET A 98 6.02 -15.76 -9.30
C MET A 98 5.62 -14.39 -8.77
N THR A 99 5.24 -13.49 -9.67
CA THR A 99 4.59 -12.23 -9.33
C THR A 99 3.36 -12.09 -10.22
N ILE A 100 2.20 -11.82 -9.61
CA ILE A 100 0.93 -11.70 -10.34
C ILE A 100 0.16 -10.52 -9.80
N ASP A 101 0.07 -9.45 -10.59
CA ASP A 101 -0.83 -8.35 -10.30
C ASP A 101 -2.20 -8.65 -10.91
N THR A 102 -3.24 -8.19 -10.21
CA THR A 102 -4.61 -8.32 -10.68
C THR A 102 -5.33 -7.00 -10.63
N SER A 103 -6.30 -6.81 -11.51
CA SER A 103 -7.20 -5.67 -11.45
C SER A 103 -8.60 -6.15 -11.76
N TRP A 104 -9.49 -6.06 -10.77
CA TRP A 104 -10.91 -6.23 -10.97
C TRP A 104 -11.45 -5.00 -11.67
N LEU A 105 -12.23 -5.20 -12.72
CA LEU A 105 -12.72 -4.17 -13.61
C LEU A 105 -14.23 -4.33 -13.74
N MET A 106 -14.95 -3.22 -13.62
CA MET A 106 -16.31 -3.08 -14.11
C MET A 106 -16.28 -2.14 -15.31
N GLN A 107 -16.55 -2.68 -16.50
CA GLN A 107 -16.56 -1.95 -17.77
C GLN A 107 -17.98 -1.83 -18.32
N ARG A 108 -18.14 -1.02 -19.38
CA ARG A 108 -19.41 -0.59 -20.00
C ARG A 108 -20.43 -1.69 -20.32
N GLU A 109 -19.99 -2.94 -20.48
CA GLU A 109 -20.88 -4.09 -20.73
C GLU A 109 -21.57 -4.63 -19.46
N GLY A 110 -21.27 -4.05 -18.29
CA GLY A 110 -21.86 -4.45 -17.01
C GLY A 110 -21.36 -5.79 -16.48
N LYS A 111 -20.23 -6.28 -17.00
CA LYS A 111 -19.62 -7.54 -16.59
C LYS A 111 -18.33 -7.27 -15.81
N ILE A 112 -18.23 -7.89 -14.63
CA ILE A 112 -16.99 -7.92 -13.86
C ILE A 112 -15.98 -8.77 -14.63
N GLY A 113 -14.76 -8.25 -14.80
CA GLY A 113 -13.61 -9.01 -15.27
C GLY A 113 -12.42 -8.82 -14.33
N VAL A 114 -11.48 -9.76 -14.35
CA VAL A 114 -10.20 -9.63 -13.67
C VAL A 114 -9.10 -9.66 -14.71
N ARG A 115 -8.36 -8.57 -14.80
CA ARG A 115 -7.12 -8.52 -15.56
C ARG A 115 -6.00 -9.13 -14.74
N PHE A 116 -5.24 -10.03 -15.34
CA PHE A 116 -4.02 -10.60 -14.81
C PHE A 116 -2.82 -10.04 -15.55
N LEU A 117 -1.79 -9.67 -14.81
CA LEU A 117 -0.46 -9.36 -15.30
C LEU A 117 0.53 -10.20 -14.49
N PHE A 118 1.25 -11.12 -15.13
CA PHE A 118 2.09 -12.06 -14.40
C PHE A 118 3.48 -12.20 -15.00
N TYR A 119 4.41 -12.57 -14.12
CA TYR A 119 5.81 -12.81 -14.40
C TYR A 119 6.31 -14.01 -13.60
N PHE A 120 7.12 -14.83 -14.24
CA PHE A 120 7.75 -15.99 -13.65
C PHE A 120 9.23 -16.03 -14.01
N ASP A 121 10.09 -15.97 -13.00
CA ASP A 121 11.55 -16.08 -13.15
C ASP A 121 11.97 -17.54 -13.28
N GLY A 122 11.81 -18.09 -14.48
CA GLY A 122 12.16 -19.46 -14.82
C GLY A 122 11.67 -19.89 -16.21
N ASN A 123 11.89 -21.16 -16.52
CA ASN A 123 11.45 -21.75 -17.79
C ASN A 123 9.95 -22.08 -17.81
N VAL A 124 9.42 -22.32 -19.02
CA VAL A 124 8.01 -22.67 -19.24
C VAL A 124 7.59 -23.92 -18.49
N GLN A 125 8.40 -24.98 -18.45
CA GLN A 125 7.99 -26.23 -17.82
C GLN A 125 7.76 -26.05 -16.31
N GLU A 126 8.60 -25.24 -15.65
CA GLU A 126 8.41 -24.86 -14.25
C GLU A 126 7.19 -23.97 -14.05
N PHE A 127 6.96 -23.01 -14.95
CA PHE A 127 5.78 -22.14 -14.93
C PHE A 127 4.49 -22.97 -15.06
N GLU A 128 4.38 -23.84 -16.07
CA GLU A 128 3.20 -24.65 -16.32
C GLU A 128 2.87 -25.58 -15.14
N ARG A 129 3.90 -26.16 -14.52
CA ARG A 129 3.76 -26.96 -13.29
C ARG A 129 3.28 -26.11 -12.12
N THR A 130 3.84 -24.92 -11.93
CA THR A 130 3.40 -23.97 -10.90
C THR A 130 1.93 -23.61 -11.08
N ILE A 131 1.55 -23.14 -12.26
CA ILE A 131 0.15 -22.77 -12.55
C ILE A 131 -0.79 -23.97 -12.37
N SER A 132 -0.38 -25.17 -12.76
CA SER A 132 -1.21 -26.37 -12.62
C SER A 132 -1.41 -26.80 -11.18
N ASN A 133 -0.43 -26.56 -10.31
CA ASN A 133 -0.51 -26.89 -8.89
C ASN A 133 -1.36 -25.89 -8.11
N PHE A 134 -1.22 -24.58 -8.39
CA PHE A 134 -1.83 -23.52 -7.60
C PHE A 134 -3.21 -23.08 -8.10
N ILE A 135 -3.48 -23.19 -9.41
CA ILE A 135 -4.77 -22.78 -9.98
C ILE A 135 -5.66 -24.00 -10.21
N VAL A 136 -6.57 -24.26 -9.26
CA VAL A 136 -7.53 -25.37 -9.35
C VAL A 136 -8.57 -25.12 -10.46
N HIS A 137 -9.04 -23.88 -10.60
CA HIS A 137 -10.10 -23.51 -11.54
C HIS A 137 -9.64 -23.70 -13.00
N LYS A 138 -10.29 -24.64 -13.72
CA LYS A 138 -9.86 -25.11 -15.05
C LYS A 138 -9.83 -24.00 -16.10
N GLY A 139 -10.85 -23.14 -16.13
CA GLY A 139 -10.95 -22.03 -17.10
C GLY A 139 -9.82 -21.02 -16.94
N LEU A 140 -9.67 -20.45 -15.74
CA LEU A 140 -8.55 -19.60 -15.35
C LEU A 140 -7.18 -20.22 -15.64
N ARG A 141 -6.93 -21.47 -15.19
CA ARG A 141 -5.68 -22.18 -15.47
C ARG A 141 -5.37 -22.25 -16.96
N LYS A 142 -6.37 -22.60 -17.78
CA LYS A 142 -6.23 -22.65 -19.24
C LYS A 142 -5.82 -21.30 -19.82
N GLN A 143 -6.32 -20.18 -19.30
CA GLN A 143 -5.92 -18.86 -19.78
C GLN A 143 -4.46 -18.54 -19.44
N PHE A 144 -4.00 -18.81 -18.21
CA PHE A 144 -2.58 -18.63 -17.84
C PHE A 144 -1.64 -19.38 -18.78
N LEU A 145 -1.94 -20.66 -19.04
CA LEU A 145 -1.11 -21.51 -19.91
C LEU A 145 -1.18 -21.08 -21.38
N ARG A 146 -2.33 -20.57 -21.86
CA ARG A 146 -2.51 -20.14 -23.25
C ARG A 146 -1.95 -18.75 -23.53
N ARG A 147 -1.98 -17.86 -22.54
CA ARG A 147 -1.66 -16.44 -22.66
C ARG A 147 -0.26 -16.12 -22.11
N SER A 148 0.58 -17.13 -21.92
CA SER A 148 1.98 -16.96 -21.56
C SER A 148 2.87 -16.76 -22.78
N LEU A 149 3.90 -15.95 -22.60
CA LEU A 149 4.97 -15.69 -23.54
C LEU A 149 6.29 -16.05 -22.86
N HIS A 150 7.15 -16.76 -23.60
CA HIS A 150 8.44 -17.20 -23.07
C HIS A 150 9.53 -16.35 -23.71
N GLU A 151 10.29 -15.67 -22.88
CA GLU A 151 11.29 -14.71 -23.34
C GLU A 151 12.65 -14.98 -22.71
N LYS A 152 13.71 -14.48 -23.34
CA LYS A 152 15.08 -14.59 -22.81
C LYS A 152 15.44 -13.49 -21.81
N SER A 153 14.57 -12.50 -21.62
CA SER A 153 14.84 -11.29 -20.85
C SER A 153 13.55 -10.68 -20.31
N THR A 154 13.66 -9.72 -19.41
CA THR A 154 12.54 -8.92 -18.89
C THR A 154 12.08 -7.82 -19.88
N ARG A 155 12.37 -7.96 -21.17
CA ARG A 155 12.04 -6.93 -22.16
C ARG A 155 10.53 -6.75 -22.31
N PHE A 156 9.74 -7.82 -22.35
CA PHE A 156 8.28 -7.70 -22.32
C PHE A 156 7.76 -6.99 -21.08
N LEU A 157 8.36 -7.23 -19.90
CA LEU A 157 8.04 -6.49 -18.67
C LEU A 157 8.30 -5.00 -18.88
N HIS A 158 9.48 -4.63 -19.40
CA HIS A 158 9.80 -3.22 -19.67
C HIS A 158 8.80 -2.58 -20.64
N GLU A 159 8.53 -3.20 -21.79
CA GLU A 159 7.67 -2.62 -22.81
C GLU A 159 6.19 -2.58 -22.39
N THR A 160 5.69 -3.61 -21.70
CA THR A 160 4.31 -3.65 -21.21
C THR A 160 4.08 -2.64 -20.08
N LEU A 161 5.04 -2.51 -19.15
CA LEU A 161 4.98 -1.49 -18.11
C LEU A 161 5.06 -0.10 -18.73
N VAL A 162 5.97 0.17 -19.65
CA VAL A 162 6.06 1.48 -20.32
C VAL A 162 4.73 1.84 -20.98
N ALA A 163 4.13 0.90 -21.73
CA ALA A 163 2.83 1.15 -22.37
C ALA A 163 1.70 1.39 -21.34
N GLN A 164 1.67 0.63 -20.24
CA GLN A 164 0.69 0.82 -19.17
C GLN A 164 0.86 2.18 -18.48
N TRP A 165 2.09 2.54 -18.13
CA TRP A 165 2.39 3.80 -17.45
C TRP A 165 2.15 5.00 -18.37
N GLU A 166 2.40 4.86 -19.68
CA GLU A 166 2.06 5.88 -20.67
C GLU A 166 0.54 6.07 -20.75
N GLU A 167 -0.24 4.98 -20.75
CA GLU A 167 -1.70 5.06 -20.72
C GLU A 167 -2.20 5.76 -19.44
N GLU A 168 -1.71 5.35 -18.26
CA GLU A 168 -2.04 5.98 -16.98
C GLU A 168 -1.63 7.46 -16.94
N THR A 169 -0.46 7.80 -17.50
CA THR A 169 0.02 9.19 -17.59
C THR A 169 -0.89 10.03 -18.48
N ARG A 170 -1.30 9.52 -19.65
CA ARG A 170 -2.26 10.22 -20.52
C ARG A 170 -3.61 10.39 -19.84
N ARG A 171 -4.10 9.36 -19.12
CA ARG A 171 -5.36 9.41 -18.35
C ARG A 171 -5.33 10.44 -17.22
N SER A 172 -4.17 10.69 -16.62
CA SER A 172 -4.01 11.68 -15.54
C SER A 172 -3.86 13.12 -16.04
N LEU A 173 -3.81 13.35 -17.35
CA LEU A 173 -3.81 14.71 -17.90
C LEU A 173 -5.17 15.40 -17.65
N PRO A 174 -5.17 16.67 -17.22
CA PRO A 174 -6.39 17.41 -16.86
C PRO A 174 -7.35 17.71 -18.03
N ALA A 175 -7.03 17.21 -19.23
CA ALA A 175 -7.91 17.29 -20.40
C ALA A 175 -9.10 16.32 -20.32
N ILE A 176 -9.09 15.37 -19.38
CA ILE A 176 -10.16 14.42 -19.13
C ILE A 176 -10.76 14.72 -17.75
N ASN A 177 -12.08 14.92 -17.67
CA ASN A 177 -12.79 15.02 -16.39
C ASN A 177 -12.85 13.65 -15.73
N LEU A 178 -11.74 13.23 -15.12
CA LEU A 178 -11.62 11.98 -14.40
C LEU A 178 -11.76 12.24 -12.89
N TRP A 179 -12.76 11.62 -12.27
CA TRP A 179 -12.88 11.58 -10.81
C TRP A 179 -12.27 10.27 -10.31
N GLN A 180 -11.14 10.34 -9.62
CA GLN A 180 -10.50 9.17 -9.02
C GLN A 180 -10.58 9.28 -7.50
N ILE A 181 -11.16 8.25 -6.88
CA ILE A 181 -11.08 8.02 -5.45
C ILE A 181 -10.08 6.88 -5.28
N HIS A 182 -8.98 7.17 -4.60
CA HIS A 182 -8.00 6.15 -4.23
C HIS A 182 -8.21 5.80 -2.77
N SER A 183 -8.25 4.51 -2.46
CA SER A 183 -8.17 4.02 -1.09
C SER A 183 -7.22 2.83 -1.06
N SER A 184 -6.47 2.72 0.02
CA SER A 184 -5.23 1.95 0.03
C SER A 184 -5.17 1.02 1.23
N PHE A 185 -4.95 -0.26 0.96
CA PHE A 185 -4.88 -1.30 1.97
C PHE A 185 -3.65 -2.17 1.73
N VAL A 186 -3.11 -2.68 2.82
CA VAL A 186 -2.11 -3.75 2.81
C VAL A 186 -2.72 -4.95 3.48
N LEU A 187 -2.77 -6.05 2.75
CA LEU A 187 -3.38 -7.29 3.21
C LEU A 187 -2.30 -8.34 3.34
N GLU A 188 -2.30 -9.03 4.48
CA GLU A 188 -1.59 -10.28 4.64
C GLU A 188 -2.33 -11.39 3.89
N ASN A 189 -1.68 -12.55 3.73
CA ASN A 189 -2.32 -13.72 3.16
C ASN A 189 -3.18 -14.45 4.23
N ASP A 190 -4.25 -13.79 4.67
CA ASP A 190 -5.23 -14.34 5.60
C ASP A 190 -6.53 -14.72 4.87
N SER A 191 -6.91 -15.99 4.93
CA SER A 191 -8.06 -16.53 4.20
C SER A 191 -9.38 -15.84 4.55
N ASN A 192 -9.63 -15.55 5.83
CA ASN A 192 -10.90 -14.95 6.27
C ASN A 192 -11.03 -13.52 5.75
N THR A 193 -9.94 -12.76 5.86
CA THR A 193 -9.85 -11.39 5.34
C THR A 193 -10.00 -11.37 3.83
N ILE A 194 -9.28 -12.22 3.10
CA ILE A 194 -9.35 -12.28 1.64
C ILE A 194 -10.76 -12.64 1.16
N VAL A 195 -11.42 -13.63 1.76
CA VAL A 195 -12.81 -14.00 1.43
C VAL A 195 -13.77 -12.83 1.65
N SER A 196 -13.59 -12.08 2.74
CA SER A 196 -14.43 -10.92 3.04
C SER A 196 -14.19 -9.78 2.05
N VAL A 197 -12.92 -9.48 1.75
CA VAL A 197 -12.52 -8.40 0.84
C VAL A 197 -13.00 -8.67 -0.58
N THR A 198 -12.83 -9.88 -1.11
CA THR A 198 -13.29 -10.22 -2.47
C THR A 198 -14.81 -10.19 -2.58
N ALA A 199 -15.54 -10.57 -1.53
CA ALA A 199 -16.99 -10.48 -1.47
C ALA A 199 -17.45 -9.01 -1.54
N ILE A 200 -16.85 -8.14 -0.72
CA ILE A 200 -17.12 -6.69 -0.73
C ILE A 200 -16.81 -6.09 -2.11
N ILE A 201 -15.64 -6.40 -2.68
CA ILE A 201 -15.26 -5.90 -4.02
C ILE A 201 -16.28 -6.32 -5.07
N LYS A 202 -16.71 -7.58 -5.05
CA LYS A 202 -17.73 -8.05 -6.01
C LYS A 202 -19.05 -7.29 -5.83
N GLU A 203 -19.54 -7.18 -4.60
CA GLU A 203 -20.79 -6.48 -4.31
C GLU A 203 -20.74 -5.01 -4.77
N GLU A 204 -19.66 -4.31 -4.45
CA GLU A 204 -19.51 -2.89 -4.81
C GLU A 204 -19.32 -2.70 -6.32
N LEU A 205 -18.62 -3.61 -7.02
CA LEU A 205 -18.51 -3.54 -8.47
C LEU A 205 -19.85 -3.84 -9.15
N ASP A 206 -20.61 -4.84 -8.70
CA ASP A 206 -21.96 -5.13 -9.21
C ASP A 206 -22.87 -3.91 -9.00
N ARG A 207 -22.83 -3.30 -7.81
CA ARG A 207 -23.58 -2.09 -7.48
C ARG A 207 -23.18 -0.90 -8.36
N PHE A 208 -21.88 -0.70 -8.58
CA PHE A 208 -21.36 0.31 -9.49
C PHE A 208 -21.89 0.09 -10.91
N GLY A 209 -21.85 -1.15 -11.41
CA GLY A 209 -22.36 -1.50 -12.73
C GLY A 209 -23.84 -1.16 -12.90
N GLU A 210 -24.67 -1.37 -11.88
CA GLU A 210 -26.09 -1.00 -11.93
C GLU A 210 -26.32 0.51 -11.80
N LEU A 211 -25.58 1.20 -10.92
CA LEU A 211 -25.69 2.66 -10.76
C LEU A 211 -25.31 3.42 -12.02
N PHE A 212 -24.22 3.01 -12.68
CA PHE A 212 -23.63 3.69 -13.83
C PHE A 212 -23.93 3.01 -15.17
N LYS A 213 -24.94 2.12 -15.21
CA LYS A 213 -25.32 1.32 -16.40
C LYS A 213 -25.56 2.13 -17.68
N LYS A 214 -25.92 3.40 -17.54
CA LYS A 214 -26.24 4.32 -18.64
C LYS A 214 -25.14 5.36 -18.90
N GLU A 215 -24.02 5.28 -18.18
CA GLU A 215 -22.92 6.24 -18.23
C GLU A 215 -21.66 5.57 -18.78
N GLU A 216 -20.71 6.37 -19.26
CA GLU A 216 -19.36 5.88 -19.56
C GLU A 216 -18.51 5.98 -18.29
N ALA A 217 -18.64 4.97 -17.43
CA ALA A 217 -17.92 4.89 -16.17
C ALA A 217 -17.08 3.59 -16.07
N GLU A 218 -15.93 3.67 -15.41
CA GLU A 218 -15.03 2.54 -15.15
C GLU A 218 -14.76 2.48 -13.64
N ALA A 219 -14.93 1.32 -13.04
CA ALA A 219 -14.45 1.05 -11.68
C ALA A 219 -13.35 -0.01 -11.74
N GLN A 220 -12.28 0.22 -10.96
CA GLN A 220 -11.13 -0.65 -10.91
C GLN A 220 -10.67 -0.84 -9.46
N VAL A 221 -10.38 -2.10 -9.09
CA VAL A 221 -9.71 -2.46 -7.85
C VAL A 221 -8.48 -3.29 -8.16
N SER A 222 -7.29 -2.79 -7.84
CA SER A 222 -6.03 -3.44 -8.16
C SER A 222 -5.38 -4.07 -6.93
N PHE A 223 -4.93 -5.30 -7.08
CA PHE A 223 -4.04 -5.97 -6.11
C PHE A 223 -2.67 -6.06 -6.74
N ILE A 224 -1.69 -5.40 -6.13
CA ILE A 224 -0.28 -5.54 -6.47
C ILE A 224 0.28 -6.62 -5.57
N HIS A 225 0.72 -7.73 -6.17
CA HIS A 225 1.26 -8.84 -5.39
C HIS A 225 2.67 -8.51 -4.92
N SER A 226 2.84 -8.59 -3.62
CA SER A 226 4.09 -8.48 -2.90
C SER A 226 4.25 -9.70 -2.00
N GLY A 227 5.36 -9.79 -1.27
CA GLY A 227 5.68 -10.97 -0.47
C GLY A 227 7.02 -11.57 -0.86
N GLY A 228 7.22 -12.85 -0.52
CA GLY A 228 8.47 -13.57 -0.75
C GLY A 228 9.67 -12.82 -0.18
N GLN A 229 10.52 -12.26 -1.05
CA GLN A 229 11.69 -11.49 -0.61
C GLN A 229 11.33 -10.21 0.17
N ALA A 230 10.16 -9.61 -0.10
CA ALA A 230 9.73 -8.38 0.59
C ALA A 230 9.48 -8.59 2.09
N THR A 231 9.12 -9.82 2.50
CA THR A 231 8.79 -10.17 3.89
C THR A 231 10.02 -10.52 4.74
N LYS A 232 11.18 -10.77 4.10
CA LYS A 232 12.43 -11.17 4.79
C LYS A 232 13.06 -10.05 5.62
N LYS A 233 12.79 -8.79 5.28
CA LYS A 233 13.25 -7.64 6.05
C LYS A 233 12.26 -7.31 7.16
N SER A 234 12.78 -6.93 8.33
CA SER A 234 11.94 -6.44 9.43
C SER A 234 11.21 -5.15 9.05
N ARG A 235 10.10 -4.87 9.72
CA ARG A 235 9.28 -3.66 9.54
C ARG A 235 10.08 -2.36 9.75
N THR A 236 11.17 -2.41 10.51
CA THR A 236 12.01 -1.25 10.83
C THR A 236 13.28 -1.16 9.98
N ALA A 237 13.55 -2.13 9.11
CA ALA A 237 14.76 -2.18 8.28
C ALA A 237 14.87 -0.99 7.31
N THR A 238 13.72 -0.43 6.90
CA THR A 238 13.61 0.76 6.05
C THR A 238 12.45 1.61 6.53
N ALA A 239 12.24 2.80 5.96
CA ALA A 239 11.06 3.61 6.25
C ALA A 239 9.74 2.94 5.85
N PHE A 240 9.74 2.09 4.81
CA PHE A 240 8.57 1.29 4.41
C PHE A 240 8.34 0.09 5.38
N PRO A 241 7.24 0.08 6.17
CA PRO A 241 7.04 -0.89 7.25
C PRO A 241 6.23 -2.13 6.86
N TRP A 242 5.51 -2.09 5.74
CA TRP A 242 4.44 -3.02 5.41
C TRP A 242 4.98 -4.33 4.81
N ARG A 243 5.79 -5.04 5.61
CA ARG A 243 6.59 -6.20 5.18
C ARG A 243 5.82 -7.52 5.18
N ALA A 244 4.83 -7.66 6.06
CA ALA A 244 3.96 -8.84 6.12
C ALA A 244 2.87 -8.85 5.04
N GLY A 245 2.61 -7.68 4.43
CA GLY A 245 1.64 -7.56 3.34
C GLY A 245 2.07 -8.34 2.11
N VAL A 246 1.13 -9.13 1.58
CA VAL A 246 1.26 -9.90 0.33
C VAL A 246 0.47 -9.23 -0.80
N PHE A 247 -0.49 -8.38 -0.46
CA PHE A 247 -1.17 -7.54 -1.45
C PHE A 247 -1.13 -6.08 -1.02
N HIS A 248 -0.79 -5.21 -1.95
CA HIS A 248 -0.84 -3.76 -1.78
C HIS A 248 -1.81 -3.16 -2.77
N THR A 249 -2.58 -2.18 -2.33
CA THR A 249 -3.41 -1.37 -3.23
C THR A 249 -2.92 0.08 -3.31
N SER A 250 -2.19 0.59 -2.30
CA SER A 250 -1.32 1.79 -2.41
C SER A 250 -0.51 2.09 -1.12
N PHE A 251 0.56 2.89 -1.22
CA PHE A 251 1.39 3.45 -0.14
C PHE A 251 1.92 4.82 -0.59
N ILE A 252 2.89 5.48 0.06
CA ILE A 252 3.31 6.87 -0.28
C ILE A 252 3.55 7.16 -1.78
N ASN A 253 3.89 6.15 -2.59
CA ASN A 253 4.02 6.28 -4.05
C ASN A 253 2.68 6.49 -4.79
N PHE A 254 1.57 6.37 -4.09
CA PHE A 254 0.18 6.51 -4.53
C PHE A 254 -0.58 7.33 -3.47
N PRO A 255 -0.23 8.61 -3.28
CA PRO A 255 -0.78 9.43 -2.22
C PRO A 255 -2.30 9.54 -2.33
N ASP A 256 -2.95 9.35 -1.19
CA ASP A 256 -4.40 9.41 -1.05
C ASP A 256 -4.76 10.69 -0.30
N ARG A 257 -5.22 11.69 -1.04
CA ARG A 257 -5.59 13.01 -0.50
C ARG A 257 -6.80 12.96 0.43
N SER A 258 -7.57 11.86 0.44
CA SER A 258 -8.72 11.69 1.31
C SER A 258 -8.31 11.33 2.74
N LEU A 259 -7.10 10.79 2.95
CA LEU A 259 -6.61 10.45 4.29
C LEU A 259 -6.54 11.70 5.19
N PRO A 260 -7.08 11.63 6.42
CA PRO A 260 -6.99 12.74 7.35
C PRO A 260 -5.55 13.17 7.61
N LYS A 261 -5.33 14.49 7.76
CA LYS A 261 -4.01 15.06 8.08
C LYS A 261 -3.38 14.48 9.35
N ALA A 262 -4.18 13.97 10.28
CA ALA A 262 -3.70 13.35 11.50
C ALA A 262 -3.24 11.89 11.31
N GLU A 263 -3.59 11.25 10.20
CA GLU A 263 -3.50 9.78 10.05
C GLU A 263 -2.59 9.32 8.92
N TYR A 264 -2.40 10.13 7.86
CA TYR A 264 -1.65 9.70 6.67
C TYR A 264 -0.23 9.22 6.99
N GLU A 265 0.47 9.83 7.96
CA GLU A 265 1.81 9.38 8.33
C GLU A 265 1.81 7.96 8.90
N LYS A 266 0.83 7.65 9.76
CA LYS A 266 0.69 6.32 10.34
C LYS A 266 0.22 5.32 9.28
N ALA A 267 -0.66 5.75 8.36
CA ALA A 267 -1.09 4.93 7.23
C ALA A 267 0.06 4.60 6.26
N TYR A 268 0.99 5.52 6.01
CA TYR A 268 2.10 5.28 5.09
C TYR A 268 3.29 4.59 5.75
N TYR A 269 3.61 4.96 6.99
CA TYR A 269 4.86 4.59 7.64
C TYR A 269 4.67 3.78 8.92
N GLY A 270 3.44 3.50 9.36
CA GLY A 270 3.18 2.82 10.64
C GLY A 270 3.94 3.53 11.77
N ASN A 271 4.53 2.77 12.68
CA ASN A 271 5.34 3.33 13.78
C ASN A 271 6.66 3.97 13.31
N ASN A 272 7.10 3.73 12.07
CA ASN A 272 8.33 4.34 11.55
C ASN A 272 8.19 5.86 11.36
N HIS A 273 6.96 6.40 11.35
CA HIS A 273 6.72 7.84 11.19
C HIS A 273 7.43 8.68 12.25
N GLN A 274 7.48 8.24 13.52
CA GLN A 274 8.16 8.98 14.59
C GLN A 274 9.67 9.12 14.33
N LYS A 275 10.30 8.06 13.80
CA LYS A 275 11.71 8.10 13.42
C LYS A 275 11.90 9.02 12.22
N LEU A 276 11.01 8.99 11.24
CA LEU A 276 11.01 9.91 10.10
C LEU A 276 10.90 11.38 10.52
N GLN A 277 10.02 11.72 11.46
CA GLN A 277 9.91 13.07 12.02
C GLN A 277 11.22 13.52 12.70
N LYS A 278 11.91 12.63 13.42
CA LYS A 278 13.24 12.92 14.00
C LYS A 278 14.30 13.15 12.91
N VAL A 279 14.27 12.40 11.81
CA VAL A 279 15.17 12.64 10.66
C VAL A 279 14.86 13.99 10.00
N LYS A 280 13.57 14.31 9.83
CA LYS A 280 13.09 15.59 9.30
C LYS A 280 13.62 16.76 10.15
N GLN A 281 13.56 16.64 11.48
CA GLN A 281 14.10 17.67 12.39
C GLN A 281 15.61 17.90 12.23
N ILE A 282 16.37 16.86 11.87
CA ILE A 282 17.83 16.97 11.67
C ILE A 282 18.16 17.63 10.33
N TRP A 283 17.48 17.21 9.26
CA TRP A 283 17.86 17.54 7.87
C TRP A 283 17.02 18.65 7.23
N ASP A 284 15.88 18.99 7.82
CA ASP A 284 14.98 20.06 7.38
C ASP A 284 14.23 20.66 8.57
N LYS A 285 14.99 21.20 9.53
CA LYS A 285 14.50 21.75 10.81
C LYS A 285 13.49 22.90 10.63
N ASP A 286 13.58 23.64 9.53
CA ASP A 286 12.74 24.79 9.20
C ASP A 286 11.51 24.37 8.37
N ASN A 287 11.38 23.06 8.09
CA ASN A 287 10.28 22.45 7.34
C ASN A 287 10.10 23.07 5.94
N TYR A 288 11.21 23.29 5.24
CA TYR A 288 11.26 23.85 3.90
C TYR A 288 10.55 22.93 2.89
N PHE A 289 10.83 21.63 2.93
CA PHE A 289 10.22 20.65 2.04
C PHE A 289 8.87 20.20 2.59
N LYS A 290 7.81 20.96 2.29
CA LYS A 290 6.47 20.75 2.84
C LYS A 290 5.40 20.68 1.76
N TRP A 291 4.46 19.75 1.91
CA TRP A 291 3.21 19.68 1.14
C TRP A 291 2.09 19.09 2.02
N ASP A 292 0.90 18.88 1.47
CA ASP A 292 -0.29 18.48 2.25
C ASP A 292 -0.13 17.18 3.06
N GLN A 293 0.77 16.28 2.62
CA GLN A 293 1.05 14.99 3.25
C GLN A 293 2.57 14.76 3.43
N SER A 294 3.36 15.83 3.59
CA SER A 294 4.78 15.70 3.96
C SER A 294 4.95 15.24 5.40
N ILE A 295 6.05 14.58 5.74
CA ILE A 295 6.42 14.25 7.12
C ILE A 295 6.52 15.54 7.94
N ASN A 296 5.82 15.58 9.07
CA ASN A 296 5.81 16.69 9.99
C ASN A 296 7.10 16.75 10.82
N LEU A 297 7.38 17.93 11.37
CA LEU A 297 8.33 18.02 12.48
C LEU A 297 7.72 17.35 13.73
N PRO A 298 8.55 16.83 14.66
CA PRO A 298 8.05 16.28 15.91
C PRO A 298 7.21 17.32 16.64
N ASN A 299 6.04 16.93 17.15
CA ASN A 299 5.25 17.79 18.02
C ASN A 299 6.11 18.22 19.21
N LYS A 300 6.17 19.53 19.50
CA LYS A 300 6.72 20.00 20.77
C LYS A 300 5.84 19.37 21.86
N ALA A 301 6.42 18.49 22.68
CA ALA A 301 5.74 18.04 23.88
C ALA A 301 5.30 19.29 24.66
N THR A 302 4.01 19.44 24.90
CA THR A 302 3.49 20.45 25.82
C THR A 302 4.04 20.09 27.19
N VAL A 303 5.14 20.74 27.58
CA VAL A 303 5.59 20.74 28.97
C VAL A 303 4.47 21.40 29.77
N PHE A 304 3.75 20.62 30.57
CA PHE A 304 2.89 21.18 31.61
C PHE A 304 3.80 21.94 32.58
N ASN A 305 3.93 23.25 32.38
CA ASN A 305 4.50 24.15 33.37
C ASN A 305 3.49 24.27 34.51
N SER A 306 3.72 23.54 35.61
CA SER A 306 3.10 23.85 36.89
C SER A 306 3.90 24.95 37.58
N SER A 307 3.51 26.20 37.41
CA SER A 307 3.99 27.30 38.24
C SER A 307 2.93 27.73 39.27
N SER A 308 3.39 27.78 40.53
CA SER A 308 2.89 28.49 41.71
C SER A 308 1.61 28.00 42.41
N GLY A 309 1.83 27.33 43.55
CA GLY A 309 0.89 27.21 44.66
C GLY A 309 1.57 26.49 45.82
N SER A 310 2.13 27.23 46.78
CA SER A 310 2.75 26.62 47.96
C SER A 310 1.68 26.00 48.85
N VAL A 311 1.74 24.69 49.05
CA VAL A 311 1.07 24.00 50.16
C VAL A 311 2.11 23.10 50.81
N THR A 312 2.42 23.40 52.08
CA THR A 312 3.27 22.57 52.94
C THR A 312 2.62 21.21 53.17
N MET A 313 3.32 20.13 52.81
CA MET A 313 2.94 18.75 53.10
C MET A 313 3.42 18.36 54.52
N PRO A 314 2.66 17.55 55.27
CA PRO A 314 3.14 16.96 56.52
C PRO A 314 4.16 15.85 56.25
N GLU A 315 5.12 15.69 57.18
CA GLU A 315 6.13 14.63 57.12
C GLU A 315 5.48 13.24 57.05
N PHE A 316 5.78 12.51 55.97
CA PHE A 316 5.34 11.14 55.76
C PHE A 316 6.51 10.21 56.11
N HIS A 317 6.34 9.38 57.13
CA HIS A 317 7.24 8.25 57.36
C HIS A 317 7.06 7.26 56.20
N GLY A 318 8.16 7.01 55.47
CA GLY A 318 8.15 6.11 54.33
C GLY A 318 7.77 4.67 54.74
N PRO A 319 6.99 3.95 53.92
CA PRO A 319 6.87 2.50 54.07
C PRO A 319 8.22 1.82 53.71
N PRO A 320 8.44 0.57 54.15
CA PRO A 320 9.71 -0.12 53.94
C PRO A 320 9.98 -0.34 52.44
N GLU A 321 11.26 -0.40 52.06
CA GLU A 321 11.68 -0.77 50.70
C GLU A 321 11.04 -2.09 50.28
N GLU A 322 10.15 -2.03 49.28
CA GLU A 322 9.70 -3.20 48.53
C GLU A 322 10.68 -3.45 47.37
N ASP A 323 11.07 -4.72 47.25
CA ASP A 323 11.91 -5.27 46.19
C ASP A 323 11.26 -5.05 44.82
N LEU A 324 11.91 -4.26 43.96
CA LEU A 324 11.48 -3.97 42.58
C LEU A 324 11.97 -5.05 41.60
N SER A 325 11.73 -6.31 41.92
CA SER A 325 12.06 -7.44 41.03
C SER A 325 10.97 -7.77 40.00
N ASP A 326 9.76 -7.18 40.08
CA ASP A 326 8.65 -7.47 39.16
C ASP A 326 7.94 -6.20 38.61
N VAL A 327 8.63 -5.40 37.80
CA VAL A 327 7.95 -4.45 36.89
C VAL A 327 8.07 -4.98 35.47
N GLU A 328 7.04 -5.68 34.98
CA GLU A 328 6.93 -6.07 33.58
C GLU A 328 7.03 -4.83 32.68
N SER A 329 8.01 -4.84 31.78
CA SER A 329 8.09 -3.87 30.70
C SER A 329 6.83 -3.97 29.84
N ILE A 330 6.03 -2.91 29.80
CA ILE A 330 4.87 -2.84 28.90
C ILE A 330 5.41 -2.92 27.47
N ASN A 331 5.14 -4.03 26.80
CA ASN A 331 5.45 -4.21 25.40
C ASN A 331 4.45 -3.38 24.57
N GLU A 332 4.84 -2.16 24.21
CA GLU A 332 4.03 -1.25 23.38
C GLU A 332 3.69 -1.84 21.99
N GLU A 333 4.45 -2.82 21.50
CA GLU A 333 4.16 -3.61 20.30
C GLU A 333 2.90 -4.47 20.53
N ALA A 334 2.87 -5.23 21.63
CA ALA A 334 1.70 -6.02 22.02
C ALA A 334 0.47 -5.14 22.31
N LEU A 335 0.65 -3.94 22.88
CA LEU A 335 -0.44 -3.00 23.13
C LEU A 335 -0.99 -2.37 21.83
N THR A 336 -0.15 -2.24 20.81
CA THR A 336 -0.55 -1.74 19.48
C THR A 336 -1.27 -2.81 18.68
N ASP A 337 -0.78 -4.05 18.72
CA ASP A 337 -1.42 -5.20 18.08
C ASP A 337 -2.74 -5.58 18.77
N LEU A 338 -2.80 -5.47 20.11
CA LEU A 338 -4.04 -5.63 20.89
C LEU A 338 -5.07 -4.56 20.53
N LYS A 339 -4.66 -3.29 20.37
CA LYS A 339 -5.59 -2.21 19.98
C LYS A 339 -6.02 -2.28 18.51
N ALA A 340 -5.16 -2.79 17.62
CA ALA A 340 -5.50 -3.07 16.24
C ALA A 340 -6.46 -4.28 16.12
N GLY A 341 -6.30 -5.31 16.96
CA GLY A 341 -7.23 -6.44 17.06
C GLY A 341 -8.57 -6.06 17.73
N GLN A 342 -8.55 -5.21 18.74
CA GLN A 342 -9.76 -4.71 19.43
C GLN A 342 -10.62 -3.77 18.58
N GLN A 343 -10.12 -3.28 17.44
CA GLN A 343 -10.96 -2.61 16.44
C GLN A 343 -11.92 -3.57 15.70
N TRP A 344 -11.79 -4.89 15.90
CA TRP A 344 -12.57 -5.91 15.18
C TRP A 344 -13.44 -6.83 16.07
N GLU A 345 -13.33 -6.77 17.40
CA GLU A 345 -14.15 -7.60 18.30
C GLU A 345 -14.79 -6.77 19.42
N HIS A 346 -15.95 -6.19 19.12
CA HIS A 346 -17.14 -5.97 19.96
C HIS A 346 -17.93 -4.76 19.44
N GLN A 347 -18.80 -5.01 18.47
CA GLN A 347 -20.10 -4.35 18.46
C GLN A 347 -21.17 -5.42 18.63
N ASN A 348 -21.75 -5.49 19.83
CA ASN A 348 -23.00 -6.22 20.04
C ASN A 348 -24.06 -5.59 19.14
N LEU A 349 -24.54 -6.35 18.16
CA LEU A 349 -25.65 -5.96 17.29
C LEU A 349 -26.92 -5.79 18.13
N PRO A 350 -27.59 -4.62 18.12
CA PRO A 350 -28.88 -4.49 18.77
C PRO A 350 -29.94 -5.29 18.02
N THR A 351 -30.65 -6.17 18.72
CA THR A 351 -31.85 -6.82 18.22
C THR A 351 -33.03 -5.85 18.27
N GLY A 352 -33.48 -5.42 17.10
CA GLY A 352 -34.83 -4.90 16.87
C GLY A 352 -34.96 -3.39 16.65
N GLY A 353 -35.68 -3.05 15.57
CA GLY A 353 -36.50 -1.85 15.43
C GLY A 353 -35.80 -0.52 15.14
N ASP A 354 -36.03 -0.01 13.93
CA ASP A 354 -35.85 1.37 13.46
C ASP A 354 -34.42 1.97 13.42
N TRP A 355 -33.80 1.87 12.25
CA TRP A 355 -32.60 2.62 11.87
C TRP A 355 -32.95 3.75 10.88
N PRO A 356 -32.75 5.04 11.23
CA PRO A 356 -32.55 6.08 10.23
C PRO A 356 -31.07 6.16 9.85
N GLY A 357 -30.76 5.83 8.59
CA GLY A 357 -29.63 6.39 7.82
C GLY A 357 -28.21 5.87 8.10
N LEU A 358 -27.85 4.75 7.47
CA LEU A 358 -26.48 4.49 7.00
C LEU A 358 -26.52 4.57 5.46
N THR A 359 -26.16 5.73 4.93
CA THR A 359 -25.98 5.97 3.48
C THR A 359 -24.53 6.26 3.18
N MET A 360 -24.18 6.18 1.89
CA MET A 360 -22.88 6.29 1.20
C MET A 360 -21.84 7.32 1.71
N ASP A 361 -22.17 8.18 2.67
CA ASP A 361 -21.35 9.31 3.13
C ASP A 361 -20.13 8.91 3.97
N THR A 362 -20.05 7.66 4.45
CA THR A 362 -18.90 7.20 5.27
C THR A 362 -17.80 6.51 4.44
N ILE A 363 -18.07 6.19 3.16
CA ILE A 363 -17.11 5.58 2.23
C ILE A 363 -16.87 6.48 1.01
N ILE A 364 -17.77 7.43 0.72
CA ILE A 364 -17.61 8.42 -0.35
C ILE A 364 -17.74 9.83 0.25
N GLY A 365 -16.61 10.48 0.49
CA GLY A 365 -16.56 11.85 0.98
C GLY A 365 -17.07 12.87 -0.05
N ARG A 366 -18.31 13.32 0.14
CA ARG A 366 -18.95 14.62 -0.20
C ARG A 366 -18.69 15.27 -1.58
N TYR A 367 -19.78 15.37 -2.33
CA TYR A 367 -20.03 16.31 -3.42
C TYR A 367 -19.82 17.79 -3.05
N ALA A 368 -19.30 18.56 -4.01
CA ALA A 368 -19.71 19.94 -4.26
C ALA A 368 -20.31 20.01 -5.67
N LEU A 369 -21.65 20.06 -5.72
CA LEU A 369 -22.41 20.41 -6.92
C LEU A 369 -22.11 21.86 -7.28
N THR A 370 -21.53 22.10 -8.47
CA THR A 370 -21.83 23.32 -9.22
C THR A 370 -22.19 22.92 -10.64
N THR A 371 -23.46 23.10 -10.97
CA THR A 371 -23.95 23.14 -12.34
C THR A 371 -23.27 24.31 -13.04
N ASN A 372 -22.60 24.08 -14.16
CA ASN A 372 -22.49 25.15 -15.14
C ASN A 372 -22.66 24.60 -16.56
N LEU A 373 -23.64 25.20 -17.23
CA LEU A 373 -24.04 24.92 -18.60
C LEU A 373 -23.12 25.69 -19.56
N GLY A 374 -22.46 24.95 -20.47
CA GLY A 374 -22.04 25.38 -21.81
C GLY A 374 -20.66 26.06 -21.99
N PRO A 375 -20.24 26.37 -23.23
CA PRO A 375 -20.81 25.95 -24.51
C PRO A 375 -19.90 25.02 -25.34
N SER A 376 -20.57 24.23 -26.17
CA SER A 376 -20.07 23.61 -27.41
C SER A 376 -18.99 24.41 -28.13
N TRP A 377 -17.88 23.76 -28.51
CA TRP A 377 -17.15 24.13 -29.72
C TRP A 377 -16.65 22.88 -30.45
N GLN A 378 -17.13 22.78 -31.69
CA GLN A 378 -16.66 21.91 -32.76
C GLN A 378 -15.27 22.34 -33.20
N MET A 379 -14.30 21.41 -33.29
CA MET A 379 -13.66 20.98 -34.55
C MET A 379 -12.73 19.80 -34.31
#